data_AF-A0A7V2UI28-F1
#
_entry.id   AF-A0A7V2UI28-F1
#
_cell.length_a   1.000
_cell.length_b   1.000
_cell.length_c   1.000
_cell.angle_alpha   90.00
_cell.angle_beta   90.00
_cell.angle_gamma   90.00
#
_symmetry.space_group_name_H-M   'P 1'
#
loop_
_entity.id
_entity.type
_entity.pdbx_description
1 polymer ?
#
loop_
_entity_poly.entity_id
_entity_poly.type
_entity_poly.pdbx_seq_one_letter_code
_entity_poly.pdbx_strand_id
1 'polypeptide(L)'
;MMLTLLDYYQAIENTSSQMLQAAEADDWDEVVRLEGACAVLIEQLRERSGAIDLTAEERAEKHRIMMTILRHDAQIRELAEPWIDDLGQMMQVQRPVQLH
;
A
#
# COMPACT_ATOMS: atom_id res chain seq x y z
N MET A 1 -13.05 7.29 -22.34
CA MET A 1 -12.94 5.81 -22.31
C MET A 1 -13.23 5.36 -20.90
N MET A 2 -13.98 4.28 -20.72
CA MET A 2 -14.11 3.62 -19.41
C MET A 2 -12.84 2.82 -19.13
N LEU A 3 -12.28 2.93 -17.92
CA LEU A 3 -11.14 2.12 -17.48
C LEU A 3 -11.54 0.64 -17.39
N THR A 4 -10.66 -0.23 -17.86
CA THR A 4 -10.79 -1.69 -17.72
C THR A 4 -10.39 -2.13 -16.32
N LEU A 5 -10.71 -3.39 -15.96
CA LEU A 5 -10.30 -3.94 -14.67
C LEU A 5 -8.77 -3.97 -14.52
N LEU A 6 -8.04 -4.29 -15.59
CA LEU A 6 -6.58 -4.28 -15.59
C LEU A 6 -6.01 -2.86 -15.48
N ASP A 7 -6.66 -1.84 -16.05
CA ASP A 7 -6.22 -0.45 -15.86
C ASP A 7 -6.25 -0.05 -14.39
N TYR A 8 -7.25 -0.51 -13.63
CA TYR A 8 -7.31 -0.31 -12.18
C TYR A 8 -6.17 -1.03 -11.44
N TYR A 9 -5.89 -2.29 -11.79
CA TYR A 9 -4.75 -3.00 -11.23
C TYR A 9 -3.43 -2.29 -11.53
N GLN A 10 -3.22 -1.84 -12.77
CA GLN A 10 -2.02 -1.11 -13.16
C GLN A 10 -1.89 0.23 -12.45
N ALA A 11 -3.02 0.95 -12.26
CA ALA A 11 -3.03 2.19 -11.50
C ALA A 11 -2.61 1.96 -10.03
N ILE A 12 -3.11 0.89 -9.41
CA ILE A 12 -2.71 0.50 -8.04
C ILE A 12 -1.22 0.11 -7.99
N GLU A 13 -0.72 -0.65 -8.98
CA GLU A 13 0.71 -0.98 -9.08
C GLU A 13 1.57 0.29 -9.13
N ASN A 14 1.18 1.24 -9.97
CA ASN A 14 1.88 2.52 -10.12
C ASN A 14 1.84 3.35 -8.82
N THR A 15 0.70 3.40 -8.13
CA THR A 15 0.58 4.08 -6.84
C THR A 15 1.45 3.39 -5.78
N SER A 16 1.47 2.06 -5.71
CA SER A 16 2.33 1.32 -4.77
C SER A 16 3.83 1.57 -5.03
N SER A 17 4.24 1.73 -6.29
CA SER A 17 5.62 2.08 -6.65
C SER A 17 5.97 3.51 -6.21
N GLN A 18 5.04 4.46 -6.33
CA GLN A 18 5.24 5.83 -5.84
C GLN A 18 5.32 5.86 -4.31
N MET A 19 4.52 5.06 -3.62
CA MET A 19 4.60 4.92 -2.16
C MET A 19 5.97 4.40 -1.73
N LEU A 20 6.50 3.38 -2.41
CA LEU A 20 7.84 2.87 -2.12
C LEU A 20 8.92 3.94 -2.35
N GLN A 21 8.86 4.68 -3.45
CA GLN A 21 9.80 5.77 -3.72
C GLN A 21 9.74 6.89 -2.67
N ALA A 22 8.53 7.23 -2.20
CA ALA A 22 8.36 8.21 -1.13
C ALA A 22 8.93 7.69 0.20
N ALA A 23 8.69 6.43 0.55
CA ALA A 23 9.26 5.80 1.73
C ALA A 23 10.80 5.73 1.68
N GLU A 24 11.39 5.39 0.53
CA GLU A 24 12.85 5.41 0.30
C GLU A 24 13.45 6.82 0.46
N ALA A 25 12.64 7.86 0.28
CA ALA A 25 13.02 9.27 0.45
C ALA A 25 12.66 9.85 1.83
N ASP A 26 12.18 9.02 2.78
CA ASP A 26 11.66 9.44 4.10
C ASP A 26 10.47 10.43 4.04
N ASP A 27 9.77 10.51 2.89
CA ASP A 27 8.59 11.37 2.70
C ASP A 27 7.29 10.65 3.11
N TRP A 28 7.13 10.45 4.42
CA TRP A 28 6.00 9.71 4.98
C TRP A 28 4.65 10.42 4.81
N ASP A 29 4.64 11.75 4.70
CA ASP A 29 3.43 12.52 4.38
C ASP A 29 2.93 12.17 2.98
N GLU A 30 3.82 12.04 2.00
CA GLU A 30 3.49 11.61 0.66
C GLU A 30 3.03 10.14 0.61
N VAL A 31 3.65 9.25 1.40
CA VAL A 31 3.19 7.85 1.54
C VAL A 31 1.73 7.80 1.99
N VAL A 32 1.35 8.56 3.02
CA VAL A 32 -0.04 8.63 3.53
C VAL A 32 -0.99 9.22 2.49
N ARG A 33 -0.55 10.27 1.76
CA ARG A 33 -1.37 10.86 0.69
C ARG A 33 -1.65 9.85 -0.43
N LEU A 34 -0.63 9.08 -0.81
CA LEU A 34 -0.73 8.05 -1.85
C LEU A 34 -1.52 6.82 -1.38
N GLU A 35 -1.44 6.45 -0.11
CA GLU A 35 -2.30 5.40 0.49
C GLU A 35 -3.78 5.76 0.32
N GLY A 36 -4.16 7.01 0.58
CA GLY A 36 -5.51 7.50 0.36
C GLY A 36 -5.97 7.39 -1.11
N ALA A 37 -5.08 7.69 -2.07
CA ALA A 37 -5.36 7.50 -3.48
C ALA A 37 -5.53 6.01 -3.85
N CYS A 38 -4.68 5.14 -3.28
CA CYS A 38 -4.75 3.70 -3.47
C CYS A 38 -6.08 3.12 -2.94
N ALA A 39 -6.53 3.56 -1.77
CA ALA A 39 -7.81 3.14 -1.18
C ALA A 39 -9.00 3.45 -2.10
N VAL A 40 -9.02 4.63 -2.71
CA VAL A 40 -10.06 5.02 -3.68
C VAL A 40 -10.03 4.14 -4.93
N LEU A 41 -8.85 3.81 -5.46
CA LEU A 41 -8.70 2.91 -6.61
C LEU A 41 -9.16 1.48 -6.30
N ILE A 42 -8.83 0.98 -5.10
CA ILE A 42 -9.26 -0.33 -4.62
C ILE A 42 -10.78 -0.41 -4.51
N GLU A 43 -11.43 0.63 -3.99
CA GLU A 43 -12.89 0.64 -3.87
C GLU A 43 -13.58 0.63 -5.24
N GLN A 44 -13.13 1.48 -6.16
CA GLN A 44 -13.65 1.48 -7.54
C GLN A 44 -13.42 0.15 -8.26
N LEU A 45 -12.27 -0.49 -8.02
CA LEU A 45 -11.98 -1.82 -8.53
C LEU A 45 -12.97 -2.87 -7.98
N ARG A 46 -13.24 -2.83 -6.66
CA ARG A 46 -14.20 -3.76 -6.00
C ARG A 46 -15.59 -3.66 -6.61
N GLU A 47 -16.11 -2.45 -6.76
CA GLU A 47 -17.43 -2.19 -7.37
C GLU A 47 -17.57 -2.78 -8.77
N ARG A 48 -16.48 -2.83 -9.55
CA ARG A 48 -16.47 -3.26 -10.97
C ARG A 48 -16.13 -4.73 -11.15
N SER A 49 -15.40 -5.32 -10.22
CA SER A 49 -14.88 -6.68 -10.30
C SER A 49 -15.94 -7.79 -10.27
N GLY A 50 -17.14 -7.52 -9.75
CA GLY A 50 -18.19 -8.52 -9.56
C GLY A 50 -18.86 -9.03 -10.85
N ALA A 51 -18.59 -8.43 -12.01
CA ALA A 51 -19.34 -8.67 -13.24
C ALA A 51 -18.47 -8.98 -14.49
N ILE A 52 -17.15 -9.15 -14.34
CA ILE A 52 -16.22 -9.27 -15.48
C ILE A 52 -15.48 -10.60 -15.45
N ASP A 53 -15.72 -11.43 -16.46
CA ASP A 53 -14.92 -12.62 -16.72
C ASP A 53 -13.60 -12.25 -17.41
N LEU A 54 -12.50 -12.44 -16.68
CA LEU A 54 -11.15 -12.27 -17.23
C LEU A 54 -10.74 -13.47 -18.07
N THR A 55 -10.06 -13.19 -19.17
CA THR A 55 -9.33 -14.20 -19.96
C THR A 55 -8.17 -14.81 -19.16
N ALA A 56 -7.60 -15.91 -19.64
CA ALA A 56 -6.45 -16.54 -18.98
C ALA A 56 -5.22 -15.60 -18.91
N GLU A 57 -4.99 -14.81 -19.96
CA GLU A 57 -3.92 -13.83 -20.04
C GLU A 57 -4.13 -12.70 -19.02
N GLU A 58 -5.34 -12.14 -18.94
CA GLU A 58 -5.65 -11.08 -17.98
C GLU A 58 -5.59 -11.56 -16.52
N ARG A 59 -5.93 -12.82 -16.25
CA ARG A 59 -5.74 -13.42 -14.91
C ARG A 59 -4.27 -13.54 -14.55
N ALA A 60 -3.42 -13.94 -15.49
CA ALA A 60 -1.98 -14.03 -15.28
C ALA A 60 -1.39 -12.64 -15.01
N GLU A 61 -1.80 -11.62 -15.77
CA GLU A 61 -1.32 -10.25 -15.57
C GLU A 61 -1.80 -9.66 -14.23
N LYS A 62 -3.07 -9.84 -13.89
CA LYS A 62 -3.61 -9.48 -12.57
C LYS A 62 -2.78 -10.10 -11.44
N HIS A 63 -2.39 -11.38 -11.57
CA HIS A 63 -1.58 -12.06 -10.58
C HIS A 63 -0.18 -11.45 -10.47
N ARG A 64 0.48 -11.15 -11.61
CA ARG A 64 1.79 -10.48 -11.65
C ARG A 64 1.75 -9.13 -10.94
N ILE A 65 0.72 -8.31 -11.23
CA ILE A 65 0.51 -7.01 -10.60
C ILE A 65 0.33 -7.16 -9.09
N MET A 66 -0.52 -8.09 -8.65
CA MET A 66 -0.78 -8.32 -7.23
C MET A 66 0.50 -8.67 -6.46
N MET A 67 1.34 -9.55 -7.03
CA MET A 67 2.62 -9.91 -6.40
C MET A 67 3.59 -8.73 -6.32
N THR A 68 3.56 -7.82 -7.30
CA THR A 68 4.38 -6.62 -7.28
C THR A 68 3.93 -5.64 -6.20
N ILE A 69 2.63 -5.41 -6.06
CA ILE A 69 2.05 -4.58 -4.99
C ILE A 69 2.45 -5.13 -3.61
N LEU A 70 2.26 -6.44 -3.37
CA LEU A 70 2.62 -7.05 -2.09
C LEU A 70 4.12 -6.94 -1.77
N ARG A 71 4.99 -6.98 -2.78
CA ARG A 71 6.42 -6.77 -2.59
C ARG A 71 6.73 -5.34 -2.19
N HIS A 72 6.12 -4.35 -2.85
CA HIS A 72 6.29 -2.95 -2.47
C HIS A 72 5.80 -2.70 -1.03
N ASP A 73 4.64 -3.25 -0.65
CA ASP A 73 4.11 -3.14 0.71
C ASP A 73 5.06 -3.73 1.76
N ALA A 74 5.68 -4.88 1.47
CA ALA A 74 6.67 -5.48 2.37
C ALA A 74 7.89 -4.57 2.54
N GLN A 75 8.42 -4.02 1.45
CA GLN A 75 9.58 -3.10 1.50
C GLN A 75 9.25 -1.80 2.24
N ILE A 76 8.07 -1.23 2.05
CA ILE A 76 7.62 -0.04 2.79
C ILE A 76 7.57 -0.33 4.29
N ARG A 77 7.09 -1.52 4.70
CA ARG A 77 7.07 -1.92 6.12
C ARG A 77 8.46 -2.07 6.69
N GLU A 78 9.38 -2.71 5.98
CA GLU A 78 10.79 -2.83 6.40
C GLU A 78 11.46 -1.46 6.62
N LEU A 79 11.14 -0.47 5.78
CA LEU A 79 11.60 0.91 5.95
C LEU A 79 10.94 1.61 7.15
N ALA A 80 9.71 1.21 7.51
CA ALA A 80 8.95 1.83 8.59
C ALA A 80 9.20 1.23 9.99
N GLU A 81 9.51 -0.07 10.04
CA GLU A 81 9.71 -0.82 11.29
C GLU A 81 10.71 -0.15 12.28
N PRO A 82 11.85 0.43 11.85
CA PRO A 82 12.80 1.05 12.79
C PRO A 82 12.20 2.17 13.65
N TRP A 83 11.34 3.03 13.07
CA TRP A 83 10.77 4.16 13.81
C TRP A 83 9.53 3.78 14.62
N ILE A 84 8.82 2.72 14.24
CA ILE A 84 7.68 2.18 15.02
C ILE A 84 8.18 1.67 16.37
N ASP A 85 9.32 0.97 16.39
CA ASP A 85 9.95 0.48 17.61
C ASP A 85 10.45 1.64 18.50
N ASP A 86 11.04 2.67 17.90
CA ASP A 86 11.53 3.86 18.62
C ASP A 86 10.38 4.65 19.27
N LEU A 87 9.27 4.89 18.55
CA LEU A 87 8.08 5.52 19.12
C LEU A 87 7.46 4.67 20.24
N GLY A 88 7.40 3.35 20.05
CA GLY A 88 6.95 2.42 21.08
C GLY A 88 7.76 2.54 22.37
N GLN A 89 9.09 2.68 22.27
CA GLN A 89 9.97 2.89 23.42
C GLN A 89 9.77 4.28 24.06
N MET A 90 9.68 5.36 23.26
CA MET A 90 9.45 6.72 23.77
C MET A 90 8.12 6.83 24.54
N MET A 91 7.07 6.13 24.09
CA MET A 91 5.77 6.10 24.77
C MET A 91 5.78 5.21 26.03
N GLN A 92 6.64 4.20 26.11
CA GLN A 92 6.80 3.38 27.33
C GLN A 92 7.53 4.12 28.44
N VAL A 93 8.49 4.99 28.11
CA VAL A 93 9.22 5.84 29.08
C VAL A 93 8.29 6.83 29.81
N GLN A 94 7.11 7.14 29.26
CA GLN A 94 6.14 8.07 29.87
C GLN A 94 5.20 7.45 30.90
N ARG A 95 5.23 6.13 31.16
CA ARG A 95 4.46 5.56 32.28
C ARG A 95 5.16 5.91 33.59
N PRO A 96 4.56 6.69 34.51
CA PRO A 96 5.19 6.97 35.78
C PRO A 96 5.31 5.65 36.54
N VAL A 97 6.54 5.31 36.90
CA VAL A 97 6.82 4.21 37.84
C VAL A 97 6.07 4.53 39.12
N GLN A 98 5.00 3.77 39.41
CA GLN A 98 4.37 3.80 40.73
C GLN A 98 5.38 3.22 41.72
N LEU A 99 6.10 4.12 42.38
CA LEU A 99 6.90 3.82 43.55
C LEU A 99 5.92 3.40 44.67
N HIS A 100 6.00 2.13 45.08
CA HIS A 100 5.40 1.62 46.31
C HIS A 100 6.37 1.82 47.48
#